data_AF-A0A971HXR0-F1
#
_entry.id   AF-A0A971HXR0-F1
#
_cell.length_a   1.000
_cell.length_b   1.000
_cell.length_c   1.000
_cell.angle_alpha   90.00
_cell.angle_beta   90.00
_cell.angle_gamma   90.00
#
_symmetry.space_group_name_H-M   'P 1'
#
loop_
_entity.id
_entity.type
_entity.pdbx_description
1 polymer ?
#
loop_
_entity_poly.entity_id
_entity_poly.type
_entity_poly.pdbx_seq_one_letter_code
_entity_poly.pdbx_strand_id
1 'polypeptide(L)'
;MIIAGLILIVFIFFVAFVAAQFFFYRYTKRAFWRAFMPLALRKTLLPDDTVKMDVFTVMEEYIAALLIGSFIMLPTIALSCMGFLSLF
;
A
#
# COMPACT_ATOMS: atom_id res chain seq x y z
N MET A 1 3.91 -9.62 24.50
CA MET A 1 2.76 -9.90 23.61
C MET A 1 2.49 -8.76 22.64
N ILE A 2 2.41 -7.50 23.11
CA ILE A 2 2.18 -6.31 22.26
C ILE A 2 3.19 -6.19 21.11
N ILE A 3 4.49 -6.39 21.38
CA ILE A 3 5.56 -6.32 20.35
C ILE A 3 5.35 -7.39 19.26
N ALA A 4 4.97 -8.61 19.64
CA ALA A 4 4.70 -9.67 18.66
C ALA A 4 3.47 -9.37 17.80
N GLY A 5 2.43 -8.76 18.38
CA GLY A 5 1.25 -8.29 17.64
C GLY A 5 1.59 -7.18 16.65
N LEU A 6 2.42 -6.20 17.04
CA LEU A 6 2.90 -5.14 16.15
C LEU A 6 3.72 -5.70 14.99
N ILE A 7 4.64 -6.63 15.26
CA ILE A 7 5.44 -7.30 14.23
C ILE A 7 4.52 -8.04 13.25
N LEU A 8 3.52 -8.78 13.76
CA LEU A 8 2.56 -9.50 12.93
C LEU A 8 1.77 -8.54 12.01
N ILE A 9 1.35 -7.39 12.52
CA ILE A 9 0.58 -6.41 11.75
C ILE A 9 1.44 -5.74 10.69
N VAL A 10 2.67 -5.36 11.02
CA VAL A 10 3.63 -4.84 10.05
C VAL A 10 3.87 -5.87 8.94
N PHE A 11 4.00 -7.15 9.30
CA PHE A 11 4.17 -8.22 8.33
C PHE A 11 2.93 -8.41 7.44
N ILE A 12 1.73 -8.44 8.02
CA ILE A 12 0.46 -8.53 7.27
C ILE A 12 0.32 -7.34 6.33
N PHE A 13 0.60 -6.13 6.81
CA PHE A 13 0.57 -4.92 6.00
C PHE A 13 1.56 -5.02 4.83
N PHE A 14 2.80 -5.45 5.09
CA PHE A 14 3.81 -5.62 4.05
C PHE A 14 3.39 -6.65 3.00
N VAL A 15 2.92 -7.82 3.41
CA VAL A 15 2.46 -8.87 2.49
C VAL A 15 1.28 -8.40 1.64
N ALA A 16 0.30 -7.76 2.27
CA ALA A 16 -0.86 -7.23 1.56
C ALA A 16 -0.49 -6.08 0.61
N PHE A 17 0.44 -5.22 1.00
CA PHE A 17 0.99 -4.16 0.15
C PHE A 17 1.66 -4.75 -1.08
N VAL A 18 2.54 -5.74 -0.91
CA VAL A 18 3.23 -6.41 -2.03
C VAL A 18 2.23 -7.12 -2.95
N ALA A 19 1.26 -7.85 -2.39
CA ALA A 19 0.22 -8.52 -3.16
C ALA A 19 -0.61 -7.52 -3.97
N ALA A 20 -1.04 -6.42 -3.36
CA ALA A 20 -1.81 -5.40 -4.06
C ALA A 20 -0.97 -4.70 -5.14
N GLN A 21 0.31 -4.42 -4.88
CA GLN A 21 1.23 -3.88 -5.88
C GLN A 21 1.41 -4.83 -7.06
N PHE A 22 1.46 -6.14 -6.79
CA PHE A 22 1.50 -7.15 -7.83
C PHE A 22 0.23 -7.17 -8.70
N PHE A 23 -0.96 -7.17 -8.09
CA PHE A 23 -2.22 -7.12 -8.83
C PHE A 23 -2.35 -5.83 -9.63
N PHE A 24 -2.12 -4.68 -9.02
CA PHE A 24 -2.18 -3.39 -9.69
C PHE A 24 -1.23 -3.35 -10.89
N TYR A 25 0.04 -3.76 -10.69
CA TYR A 25 1.01 -3.83 -11.78
C TYR A 25 0.61 -4.81 -12.89
N ARG A 26 -0.01 -5.94 -12.55
CA ARG A 26 -0.49 -6.91 -13.54
C ARG A 26 -1.57 -6.32 -14.46
N TYR A 27 -2.50 -5.55 -13.90
CA TYR A 27 -3.63 -4.99 -14.65
C TYR A 27 -3.31 -3.67 -15.36
N THR A 28 -2.56 -2.77 -14.70
CA THR A 28 -2.33 -1.41 -15.23
C THR A 28 -0.92 -1.22 -15.78
N LYS A 29 0.02 -2.14 -15.50
CA LYS A 29 1.47 -1.97 -15.73
C LYS A 29 2.06 -0.75 -15.01
N ARG A 30 1.37 -0.24 -14.00
CA ARG A 30 1.76 0.93 -13.19
C ARG A 30 2.03 0.51 -11.75
N ALA A 31 2.68 1.38 -11.00
CA ALA A 31 2.97 1.12 -9.60
C ALA A 31 2.47 2.26 -8.72
N PHE A 32 1.58 1.96 -7.77
CA PHE A 32 0.92 3.00 -6.98
C PHE A 32 1.87 3.67 -5.98
N TRP A 33 3.00 3.04 -5.64
CA TRP A 33 4.04 3.67 -4.81
C TRP A 33 4.58 4.96 -5.44
N ARG A 34 4.45 5.10 -6.77
CA ARG A 34 4.91 6.26 -7.51
C ARG A 34 4.20 7.55 -7.07
N ALA A 35 2.94 7.47 -6.64
CA ALA A 35 2.19 8.62 -6.12
C ALA A 35 2.76 9.15 -4.78
N PHE A 36 3.43 8.30 -4.00
CA PHE A 36 4.03 8.67 -2.71
C PHE A 36 5.46 9.17 -2.82
N MET A 37 6.08 9.05 -3.99
CA MET A 37 7.49 9.41 -4.19
C MET A 37 7.65 10.66 -5.07
N PRO A 38 8.54 11.59 -4.68
CA PRO A 38 8.86 12.74 -5.51
C PRO A 38 9.46 12.29 -6.84
N LEU A 39 9.24 13.09 -7.88
CA LEU A 39 9.62 12.76 -9.26
C LEU A 39 11.11 12.39 -9.42
N ALA A 40 11.99 13.08 -8.68
CA ALA A 40 13.42 12.82 -8.70
C ALA A 40 13.75 11.39 -8.23
N LEU A 41 13.12 10.94 -7.15
CA LEU A 41 13.35 9.62 -6.56
C LEU A 41 12.78 8.50 -7.45
N ARG A 42 11.68 8.78 -8.14
CA ARG A 42 11.11 7.88 -9.15
C ARG A 42 12.04 7.66 -10.33
N LYS A 43 12.59 8.74 -10.89
CA LYS A 43 13.52 8.63 -12.02
C LYS A 43 14.82 7.91 -11.65
N THR A 44 15.24 7.95 -10.40
CA THR A 44 16.39 7.15 -9.93
C THR A 44 16.05 5.67 -9.74
N LEU A 45 14.85 5.34 -9.26
CA LEU A 45 14.43 3.95 -9.00
C LEU A 45 13.91 3.24 -10.25
N LEU A 46 13.28 3.99 -11.15
CA LEU A 46 12.68 3.49 -12.38
C LEU A 46 12.91 4.51 -13.52
N PRO A 47 14.14 4.55 -14.08
CA PRO A 47 14.50 5.53 -15.11
C PRO A 47 13.69 5.37 -16.40
N ASP A 48 13.24 4.14 -16.69
CA ASP A 48 12.45 3.81 -17.89
C ASP A 48 10.92 3.97 -17.67
N ASP A 49 10.51 4.74 -16.65
CA ASP A 49 9.08 4.99 -16.43
C ASP A 49 8.49 5.83 -17.57
N THR A 50 7.76 5.17 -18.47
CA THR A 50 7.08 5.81 -19.62
C THR A 50 5.78 6.50 -19.24
N VAL A 51 5.32 6.34 -17.99
CA VAL A 51 4.04 6.87 -17.53
C VAL A 51 4.18 8.35 -17.18
N LYS A 52 3.53 9.22 -17.95
CA LYS A 52 3.38 10.63 -17.58
C LYS A 52 2.41 10.73 -16.42
N MET A 53 2.89 11.21 -15.27
CA MET A 53 2.04 11.53 -14.14
C MET A 53 1.34 12.88 -14.36
N ASP A 54 0.14 12.80 -14.93
CA ASP A 54 -0.83 13.88 -14.86
C ASP A 54 -1.59 13.84 -13.52
N VAL A 55 -2.35 14.90 -13.24
CA VAL A 55 -3.08 15.04 -11.97
C VAL A 55 -4.04 13.87 -11.74
N PHE A 56 -4.66 13.35 -12.81
CA PHE A 56 -5.59 12.22 -12.74
C PHE A 56 -4.89 10.90 -12.42
N THR A 57 -3.74 10.60 -13.05
CA THR A 57 -2.97 9.38 -12.73
C THR A 57 -2.44 9.41 -11.30
N VAL A 58 -2.01 10.58 -10.81
CA VAL A 58 -1.60 10.75 -9.40
C VAL A 58 -2.78 10.43 -8.47
N MET A 59 -3.96 10.98 -8.73
CA MET A 59 -5.14 10.71 -7.90
C MET A 59 -5.55 9.24 -7.96
N GLU A 60 -5.53 8.60 -9.12
CA GLU A 60 -5.86 7.18 -9.29
C GLU A 60 -4.92 6.29 -8.47
N GLU A 61 -3.61 6.51 -8.59
CA GLU A 61 -2.60 5.73 -7.85
C GLU A 61 -2.67 5.99 -6.34
N TYR A 62 -2.99 7.22 -5.92
CA TYR A 62 -3.17 7.56 -4.51
C TYR A 62 -4.45 6.92 -3.92
N ILE A 63 -5.56 6.96 -4.65
CA ILE A 63 -6.82 6.31 -4.28
C ILE A 63 -6.63 4.80 -4.19
N ALA A 64 -5.93 4.19 -5.15
CA ALA A 64 -5.62 2.76 -5.13
C ALA A 64 -4.87 2.38 -3.85
N ALA A 65 -3.86 3.16 -3.47
CA ALA A 65 -3.10 2.90 -2.25
C ALA A 65 -3.89 3.16 -0.96
N LEU A 66 -4.74 4.19 -0.91
CA LEU A 66 -5.65 4.41 0.22
C LEU A 66 -6.66 3.27 0.38
N LEU A 67 -7.20 2.76 -0.73
CA LEU A 67 -8.10 1.61 -0.73
C LEU A 67 -7.39 0.37 -0.17
N ILE A 68 -6.17 0.09 -0.63
CA ILE A 68 -5.36 -1.02 -0.12
C ILE A 68 -5.11 -0.86 1.38
N GLY A 69 -4.73 0.34 1.83
CA GLY A 69 -4.55 0.65 3.25
C GLY A 69 -5.84 0.42 4.06
N SER A 70 -6.99 0.84 3.53
CA SER A 70 -8.30 0.68 4.16
C SER A 70 -8.72 -0.80 4.27
N PHE A 71 -8.50 -1.59 3.21
CA PHE A 71 -8.78 -3.03 3.21
C PHE A 71 -7.91 -3.84 4.18
N ILE A 72 -6.77 -3.29 4.61
CA ILE A 72 -5.91 -3.92 5.63
C ILE A 72 -6.25 -3.40 7.02
N MET A 73 -6.43 -2.09 7.18
CA MET A 73 -6.73 -1.50 8.49
C MET A 73 -8.10 -1.93 9.02
N LEU A 74 -9.14 -1.97 8.18
CA LEU A 74 -10.50 -2.29 8.64
C LEU A 74 -10.62 -3.70 9.24
N PRO A 75 -10.12 -4.78 8.61
CA PRO A 75 -10.09 -6.10 9.25
C PRO A 75 -9.25 -6.13 10.53
N THR A 76 -8.14 -5.40 10.57
CA THR A 76 -7.26 -5.36 11.75
C THR A 76 -7.95 -4.68 12.94
N ILE A 77 -8.67 -3.58 12.68
CA ILE A 77 -9.53 -2.91 13.67
C ILE A 77 -10.67 -3.84 14.10
N ALA A 78 -11.32 -4.54 13.16
CA ALA A 78 -12.37 -5.50 13.49
C ALA A 78 -11.87 -6.63 14.41
N LEU A 79 -10.70 -7.20 14.11
CA LEU A 79 -10.04 -8.22 14.95
C LEU A 79 -9.68 -7.67 16.34
N SER A 80 -9.31 -6.38 16.43
CA SER A 80 -9.09 -5.72 17.71
C SER A 80 -10.37 -5.55 18.51
N CYS A 81 -11.46 -5.09 17.88
CA CYS A 81 -12.76 -4.91 18.53
C CYS A 81 -13.37 -6.24 19.00
N MET A 82 -13.09 -7.35 18.29
CA MET A 82 -13.52 -8.69 18.66
C MET A 82 -12.66 -9.34 19.77
N GLY A 83 -11.62 -8.65 20.26
CA GLY A 83 -10.73 -9.15 21.32
C GLY A 83 -9.70 -10.19 20.87
N PHE A 84 -9.60 -10.46 19.56
CA PHE A 84 -8.60 -11.38 19.01
C PHE A 84 -7.20 -10.77 18.91
N LEU A 85 -7.11 -9.43 18.87
CA LEU A 85 -5.87 -8.67 18.91
C LEU A 85 -5.95 -7.59 20.00
N SER A 86 -5.03 -7.62 20.98
CA SER A 86 -4.76 -6.48 21.86
C SER A 86 -3.82 -5.54 21.10
N LEU A 87 -4.43 -4.66 20.31
CA LEU A 87 -3.73 -3.57 19.62
C LEU A 87 -3.69 -2.28 20.42
N PHE A 88 -4.62 -2.14 21.36
CA PHE A 88 -4.79 -1.02 22.29
C PHE A 88 -4.72 -1.53 23.73
#